data_AF-A0A6P0TC65-F1
#
_entry.id   AF-A0A6P0TC65-F1
#
_cell.length_a   1.000
_cell.length_b   1.000
_cell.length_c   1.000
_cell.angle_alpha   90.00
_cell.angle_beta   90.00
_cell.angle_gamma   90.00
#
_symmetry.space_group_name_H-M   'P 1'
#
loop_
_entity.id
_entity.type
_entity.pdbx_description
1 polymer ?
#
loop_
_entity_poly.entity_id
_entity_poly.type
_entity_poly.pdbx_seq_one_letter_code
_entity_poly.pdbx_strand_id
1 'polypeptide(L)' 'MIKTQVLEAIKQMPNAERLEVIEFALQLLREDMQKPEKLSLSAAAAIMSPFYAEGSELTELVDANGEEFCEYSDYA' A
#
# COMPACT_ATOMS: atom_id res chain seq x y z
N MET A 1 -1.09 -0.39 32.67
CA MET A 1 -1.90 -1.31 33.51
C MET A 1 -2.80 -2.24 32.69
N ILE A 2 -3.43 -1.80 31.60
CA ILE A 2 -4.43 -2.61 30.87
C ILE A 2 -3.82 -3.79 30.09
N LYS A 3 -2.66 -3.60 29.42
CA LYS A 3 -2.07 -4.63 28.55
C LYS A 3 -1.69 -5.93 29.28
N THR A 4 -1.14 -5.83 30.49
CA THR A 4 -0.72 -6.99 31.29
C THR A 4 -1.92 -7.78 31.79
N GLN A 5 -3.00 -7.11 32.20
CA GLN A 5 -4.24 -7.78 32.64
C GLN A 5 -4.93 -8.53 31.49
N VAL A 6 -4.92 -7.97 30.28
CA VAL A 6 -5.44 -8.64 29.07
C VAL A 6 -4.65 -9.91 28.77
N LEU A 7 -3.32 -9.85 28.84
CA LEU A 7 -2.48 -11.03 28.62
C LEU A 7 -2.69 -12.11 29.69
N GLU A 8 -2.88 -11.71 30.95
CA GLU A 8 -3.19 -12.63 32.05
C GLU A 8 -4.52 -13.35 31.80
N ALA A 9 -5.55 -12.62 31.34
CA ALA A 9 -6.84 -13.22 31.00
C ALA A 9 -6.74 -14.22 29.84
N ILE A 10 -6.01 -13.87 28.78
CA ILE A 10 -5.76 -14.76 27.63
C ILE A 10 -4.99 -16.03 28.05
N LYS A 11 -4.09 -15.93 29.02
CA LYS A 11 -3.37 -17.08 29.59
C LYS A 11 -4.27 -18.05 30.34
N GLN A 12 -5.37 -17.59 30.94
CA GLN A 12 -6.31 -18.48 31.65
C GLN A 12 -7.25 -19.22 30.69
N MET A 13 -7.31 -18.83 29.41
CA MET A 13 -8.17 -19.47 28.41
C MET A 13 -7.59 -20.81 27.91
N PRO A 14 -8.44 -21.77 27.55
CA PRO A 14 -8.07 -22.95 26.78
C PRO A 14 -7.38 -22.58 25.46
N ASN A 15 -6.52 -23.47 24.94
CA ASN A 15 -5.74 -23.18 23.73
C ASN A 15 -6.61 -22.86 22.49
N ALA A 16 -7.78 -23.47 22.36
CA ALA A 16 -8.70 -23.22 21.24
C ALA A 16 -9.24 -21.78 21.28
N GLU A 17 -9.77 -21.36 22.43
CA GLU A 17 -10.25 -19.98 22.64
C GLU A 17 -9.12 -18.96 22.54
N ARG A 18 -7.92 -19.31 22.99
CA ARG A 18 -6.74 -18.45 22.88
C ARG A 18 -6.38 -18.16 21.42
N LEU A 19 -6.42 -19.19 20.57
CA LEU A 19 -6.18 -19.04 19.13
C LEU A 19 -7.23 -18.13 18.49
N GLU A 20 -8.50 -18.33 18.80
CA GLU A 20 -9.60 -17.53 18.29
C GLU A 20 -9.44 -16.05 18.67
N VAL A 21 -9.13 -15.74 19.93
CA VAL A 21 -8.90 -14.36 20.38
C VAL A 21 -7.71 -13.70 19.65
N ILE A 22 -6.64 -14.46 19.40
CA ILE A 22 -5.48 -13.95 18.64
C ILE A 22 -5.86 -13.67 17.19
N GLU A 23 -6.65 -14.54 16.55
CA GLU A 23 -7.13 -14.33 15.18
C GLU A 23 -8.02 -13.09 15.05
N PHE A 24 -8.96 -12.90 15.99
CA PHE A 24 -9.78 -11.70 16.04
C PHE A 24 -8.96 -10.43 16.28
N ALA A 25 -7.99 -10.47 17.19
CA ALA A 25 -7.10 -9.34 17.44
C ALA A 25 -6.22 -9.02 16.22
N LEU A 26 -5.77 -10.03 15.49
CA LEU A 26 -5.04 -9.88 14.24
C LEU A 26 -5.90 -9.22 13.15
N GLN A 27 -7.19 -9.55 13.10
CA GLN A 27 -8.11 -8.92 12.15
C GLN A 27 -8.21 -7.41 12.38
N LEU A 28 -8.35 -6.97 13.63
CA LEU A 28 -8.39 -5.54 13.98
C LEU A 28 -7.14 -4.80 13.50
N LEU A 29 -5.96 -5.40 13.70
CA LEU A 29 -4.70 -4.81 13.25
C LEU A 29 -4.62 -4.74 11.72
N ARG A 30 -5.12 -5.76 11.02
CA ARG A 30 -5.19 -5.76 9.56
C ARG A 30 -6.17 -4.74 9.02
N GLU A 31 -7.31 -4.51 9.67
CA GLU A 31 -8.27 -3.47 9.27
C GLU A 31 -7.66 -2.07 9.39
N ASP A 32 -6.85 -1.82 10.41
CA ASP A 32 -6.11 -0.57 10.54
C ASP A 32 -5.00 -0.43 9.50
N MET A 33 -4.33 -1.52 9.12
CA MET A 33 -3.35 -1.53 8.03
C MET A 33 -3.98 -1.43 6.64
N GLN A 34 -5.20 -1.95 6.46
CA GLN A 34 -5.96 -1.90 5.21
C GLN A 34 -6.66 -0.56 4.98
N LYS A 35 -6.57 0.38 5.92
CA LYS A 35 -6.79 1.78 5.61
C LYS A 35 -5.51 2.25 4.92
N PRO A 36 -5.43 2.27 3.57
CA PRO A 36 -4.31 2.94 2.95
C PRO A 36 -4.30 4.35 3.54
N GLU A 37 -3.16 4.78 4.08
CA GLU A 37 -2.98 6.19 4.32
C GLU A 37 -3.37 6.87 3.01
N LYS A 38 -4.41 7.71 3.05
CA LYS A 38 -4.79 8.51 1.89
C LYS A 38 -3.64 9.46 1.67
N LEU A 39 -2.67 9.01 0.89
CA LEU A 39 -1.59 9.85 0.42
C LEU A 39 -2.23 11.01 -0.32
N SER A 40 -1.75 12.21 -0.05
CA SER A 40 -2.06 13.32 -0.94
C SER A 40 -1.58 12.95 -2.35
N LEU A 41 -2.20 13.53 -3.37
CA LEU A 41 -1.77 13.33 -4.76
C LEU A 41 -0.27 13.66 -4.93
N SER A 42 0.24 14.65 -4.20
CA SER A 42 1.66 14.99 -4.19
C SER A 42 2.55 13.90 -3.60
N ALA A 43 2.13 13.27 -2.50
CA ALA A 43 2.91 12.20 -1.87
C ALA A 43 2.91 10.93 -2.74
N ALA A 44 1.77 10.59 -3.33
CA ALA A 44 1.68 9.49 -4.29
C ALA A 44 2.58 9.75 -5.52
N ALA A 45 2.53 10.96 -6.09
CA ALA A 45 3.37 11.35 -7.22
C ALA A 45 4.87 11.26 -6.89
N ALA A 46 5.29 11.68 -5.69
CA ALA A 46 6.68 11.58 -5.25
C ALA A 46 7.16 10.12 -5.14
N ILE A 47 6.32 9.21 -4.63
CA ILE A 47 6.64 7.77 -4.57
C ILE A 47 6.74 7.17 -5.97
N MET A 48 5.87 7.60 -6.89
CA MET A 48 5.87 7.08 -8.26
C MET A 48 6.97 7.67 -9.15
N SER A 49 7.55 8.82 -8.79
CA SER A 49 8.54 9.54 -9.61
C SER A 49 9.72 8.69 -10.12
N PRO A 50 10.32 7.76 -9.34
CA PRO A 50 11.44 6.95 -9.83
C PRO A 50 11.05 5.95 -10.93
N PHE A 51 9.79 5.52 -10.95
CA PHE A 51 9.28 4.58 -11.96
C PHE A 51 9.03 5.23 -13.32
N TYR A 52 9.08 6.56 -13.39
CA TYR A 52 9.00 7.33 -14.63
C TYR A 52 10.33 8.05 -14.96
N ALA A 53 11.43 7.63 -14.32
CA ALA A 53 12.75 8.14 -14.67
C ALA A 53 13.18 7.55 -16.02
N GLU A 54 13.95 8.32 -16.79
CA GLU A 54 14.56 7.87 -18.05
C GLU A 54 15.34 6.56 -17.84
N GLY A 55 15.13 5.59 -18.73
CA GLY A 55 15.69 4.24 -18.65
C GLY A 55 14.97 3.29 -17.69
N SER A 56 13.82 3.69 -17.12
CA SER A 56 12.96 2.79 -16.35
C SER A 56 12.10 1.89 -17.25
N GLU A 57 11.62 0.77 -16.72
CA GLU A 57 10.76 -0.15 -17.48
C GLU A 57 9.48 0.52 -18.01
N LEU A 58 8.94 1.53 -17.31
CA LEU A 58 7.71 2.21 -17.74
C LEU A 58 7.95 3.29 -18.80
N THR A 59 9.19 3.75 -18.95
CA THR A 59 9.57 4.77 -19.93
C THR A 59 10.21 4.17 -21.17
N GLU A 60 10.48 2.85 -21.21
CA GLU A 60 11.16 2.17 -22.32
C GLU A 60 10.59 2.53 -23.70
N LEU A 61 9.27 2.61 -23.85
CA LEU A 61 8.63 2.96 -25.12
C LEU A 61 8.80 4.43 -25.52
N VAL A 62 8.86 5.34 -24.54
CA VAL A 62 9.04 6.79 -24.76
C VAL A 62 10.52 7.10 -24.96
N ASP A 63 11.40 6.43 -24.21
CA ASP A 63 12.84 6.60 -24.30
C ASP A 63 13.40 6.03 -25.61
N ALA A 64 12.83 4.91 -26.08
CA ALA A 64 13.23 4.29 -27.35
C ALA A 64 12.71 5.06 -28.57
N ASN A 65 11.52 5.65 -28.47
CA ASN A 65 10.94 6.46 -29.52
C ASN A 65 11.13 7.95 -29.17
N GLY A 66 12.31 8.48 -29.45
CA GLY A 66 12.55 9.94 -29.47
C GLY A 66 11.76 10.68 -30.57
N GLU A 67 10.66 10.11 -31.05
CA GLU A 67 9.79 10.72 -32.03
C GLU A 67 8.94 11.79 -31.33
N GLU A 68 9.22 13.04 -31.70
CA GLU A 68 8.42 14.20 -31.37
C GLU A 68 6.95 13.88 -31.60
N PHE A 69 6.17 14.14 -30.55
CA PHE A 69 4.71 14.23 -30.53
C PHE A 69 4.16 14.40 -31.95
N CYS A 70 3.41 13.40 -32.47
CA CYS A 70 2.71 13.58 -33.74
C CYS A 70 1.85 14.83 -33.61
N GLU A 71 2.27 15.93 -34.23
CA GLU A 71 1.42 17.09 -34.42
C GLU A 71 0.15 16.55 -35.08
N TYR A 72 -0.99 16.71 -34.41
CA TYR A 72 -2.28 16.48 -35.04
C TYR A 72 -2.48 17.59 -36.08
N SER A 73 -1.77 17.48 -37.20
CA SER A 73 -1.95 18.33 -38.35
C SER A 73 -3.25 17.91 -39.03
N ASP A 74 -4.24 18.78 -38.90
CA ASP A 74 -5.39 18.98 -39.77
C ASP A 74 -6.39 17.82 -39.88
N TYR A 75 -7.26 17.72 -38.88
CA TYR A 75 -8.67 17.35 -39.14
C TYR A 75 -9.45 18.64 -39.40
N ALA A 76 -9.33 19.17 -40.62
CA ALA A 76 -10.22 20.20 -41.18
C ALA A 76 -11.30 19.56 -42.05
#